data_AF-A0A846STK6-F1
#
_entry.id   AF-A0A846STK6-F1
#
_cell.length_a   1.000
_cell.length_b   1.000
_cell.length_c   1.000
_cell.angle_alpha   90.00
_cell.angle_beta   90.00
_cell.angle_gamma   90.00
#
_symmetry.space_group_name_H-M   'P 1'
#
loop_
_entity.id
_entity.type
_entity.pdbx_description
1 polymer ?
#
loop_
_entity_poly.entity_id
_entity_poly.type
_entity_poly.pdbx_seq_one_letter_code
_entity_poly.pdbx_strand_id
1 'polypeptide(L)'
;MATNIEAILRLDPDLVLASSRSNGDLIHQIQSAGIPVFRIHTLATSLDQVAENISLIGYVTGCDEAASAERARFTREIEQIRTQCRAHEKPPRVFGVSMVGYTYGDQTLFHDVVRLVGSVNVGAENGLRTYQKVGRETILRWNPEWIFTWSDPGQGTRELQNWRDDPVVGRYRSGSKTTGRRF
;
A
#
# COMPACT_ATOMS: atom_id res chain seq x y z
N MET A 1 -15.03 -8.72 1.66
CA MET A 1 -15.42 -9.91 2.43
C MET A 1 -16.26 -9.46 3.60
N ALA A 2 -17.39 -10.11 3.87
CA ALA A 2 -18.18 -9.83 5.07
C ALA A 2 -17.46 -10.48 6.27
N THR A 3 -17.00 -9.66 7.20
CA THR A 3 -16.39 -10.15 8.45
C THR A 3 -17.51 -10.74 9.32
N ASN A 4 -17.35 -11.98 9.78
CA ASN A 4 -18.32 -12.65 10.65
C ASN A 4 -18.09 -12.23 12.11
N ILE A 5 -19.07 -11.53 12.69
CA ILE A 5 -19.06 -11.11 14.11
C ILE A 5 -18.85 -12.30 15.06
N GLU A 6 -19.50 -13.45 14.83
CA GLU A 6 -19.36 -14.62 15.70
C GLU A 6 -17.93 -15.15 15.73
N ALA A 7 -17.24 -15.08 14.60
CA ALA A 7 -15.85 -15.51 14.52
C ALA A 7 -14.92 -14.58 15.31
N ILE A 8 -15.22 -13.27 15.36
CA ILE A 8 -14.49 -12.31 16.20
C ILE A 8 -14.76 -12.59 17.67
N LEU A 9 -16.03 -12.75 18.08
CA LEU A 9 -16.39 -12.97 19.47
C LEU A 9 -15.80 -14.28 20.04
N ARG A 10 -15.68 -15.32 19.21
CA ARG A 10 -15.03 -16.59 19.60
C ARG A 10 -13.53 -16.47 19.92
N LEU A 11 -12.87 -15.40 19.47
CA LEU A 11 -11.47 -15.14 19.83
C LEU A 11 -11.31 -14.55 21.23
N ASP A 12 -12.43 -14.22 21.91
CA ASP A 12 -12.46 -13.54 23.21
C ASP A 12 -11.52 -12.31 23.27
N PRO A 13 -11.63 -11.36 22.31
CA PRO A 13 -10.70 -10.26 22.24
C PRO A 13 -10.97 -9.23 23.34
N ASP A 14 -9.90 -8.72 23.94
CA ASP A 14 -9.93 -7.58 24.86
C ASP A 14 -9.84 -6.22 24.14
N LEU A 15 -9.43 -6.20 22.87
CA LEU A 15 -9.40 -5.04 21.99
C LEU A 15 -9.53 -5.45 20.52
N VAL A 16 -10.29 -4.70 19.74
CA VAL A 16 -10.33 -4.83 18.27
C VAL A 16 -9.76 -3.59 17.59
N LEU A 17 -8.68 -3.79 16.82
CA LEU A 17 -8.16 -2.79 15.90
C LEU A 17 -8.89 -2.89 14.56
N ALA A 18 -9.70 -1.88 14.24
CA ALA A 18 -10.50 -1.85 13.03
C ALA A 18 -9.98 -0.80 12.05
N SER A 19 -10.02 -1.09 10.76
CA SER A 19 -9.79 -0.06 9.74
C SER A 19 -10.84 1.05 9.84
N SER A 20 -10.45 2.29 9.55
CA SER A 20 -11.37 3.42 9.35
C SER A 20 -12.40 3.19 8.24
N ARG A 21 -12.25 2.14 7.41
CA ARG A 21 -13.22 1.73 6.38
C ARG A 21 -14.11 0.55 6.79
N SER A 22 -13.91 -0.01 7.98
CA SER A 22 -14.72 -1.14 8.46
C SER A 22 -16.20 -0.75 8.54
N ASN A 23 -17.08 -1.71 8.27
CA ASN A 23 -18.53 -1.51 8.30
C ASN A 23 -18.97 -1.01 9.69
N GLY A 24 -19.69 0.11 9.75
CA GLY A 24 -20.20 0.68 10.99
C GLY A 24 -21.09 -0.27 11.80
N ASP A 25 -21.92 -1.08 11.14
CA ASP A 25 -22.81 -2.03 11.81
C ASP A 25 -22.01 -3.13 12.53
N LEU A 26 -20.95 -3.63 11.89
CA LEU A 26 -20.04 -4.59 12.50
C LEU A 26 -19.36 -3.98 13.73
N ILE A 27 -18.88 -2.74 13.62
CA ILE A 27 -18.24 -2.03 14.74
C ILE A 27 -19.22 -1.88 15.91
N HIS A 28 -20.46 -1.47 15.63
CA HIS A 28 -21.49 -1.32 16.64
C HIS A 28 -21.82 -2.65 17.33
N GLN A 29 -21.89 -3.76 16.58
CA GLN A 29 -22.12 -5.09 17.16
C GLN A 29 -20.98 -5.52 18.09
N ILE A 30 -19.71 -5.30 17.71
CA ILE A 30 -18.55 -5.60 18.55
C ILE A 30 -18.60 -4.76 19.85
N GLN A 31 -18.87 -3.47 19.73
CA GLN A 31 -18.99 -2.57 20.89
C GLN A 31 -20.16 -2.95 21.80
N SER A 32 -21.30 -3.37 21.24
CA SER A 32 -22.47 -3.84 22.01
C SER A 32 -22.20 -5.12 22.77
N ALA A 33 -21.23 -5.93 22.34
CA ALA A 33 -20.75 -7.09 23.07
C ALA A 33 -19.77 -6.73 24.21
N GLY A 34 -19.53 -5.45 24.46
CA GLY A 34 -18.65 -4.96 25.53
C GLY A 34 -17.17 -4.89 25.16
N ILE A 35 -16.82 -5.17 23.90
CA ILE A 35 -15.43 -5.19 23.43
C ILE A 35 -15.03 -3.80 22.93
N PRO A 36 -13.94 -3.20 23.43
CA PRO A 36 -13.48 -1.92 22.94
C PRO A 36 -12.96 -2.04 21.51
N VAL A 37 -13.24 -1.02 20.70
CA VAL A 37 -12.81 -0.95 19.30
C VAL A 37 -12.03 0.32 19.08
N PHE A 38 -10.80 0.20 18.57
CA PHE A 38 -9.99 1.32 18.15
C PHE A 38 -9.91 1.39 16.62
N ARG A 39 -10.29 2.53 16.04
CA ARG A 39 -10.31 2.71 14.58
C ARG A 39 -9.01 3.35 14.10
N ILE A 40 -8.23 2.61 13.32
CA ILE A 40 -6.96 3.06 12.75
C ILE A 40 -7.18 3.62 11.35
N HIS A 41 -6.53 4.72 11.03
CA HIS A 41 -6.48 5.24 9.68
C HIS A 41 -5.57 4.36 8.80
N THR A 42 -6.17 3.47 8.00
CA THR A 42 -5.41 2.51 7.17
C THR A 42 -5.16 2.99 5.74
N LEU A 43 -5.56 4.22 5.39
CA LEU A 43 -5.33 4.80 4.07
C LEU A 43 -4.17 5.80 4.10
N ALA A 44 -3.06 5.42 4.74
CA ALA A 44 -1.87 6.26 4.77
C ALA A 44 -1.48 6.67 3.34
N THR A 45 -1.24 7.97 3.16
CA THR A 45 -0.80 8.55 1.88
C THR A 45 0.67 8.92 1.90
N SER A 46 1.33 8.81 3.05
CA SER A 46 2.77 9.04 3.22
C SER A 46 3.38 8.01 4.17
N LEU A 47 4.69 7.83 4.05
CA LEU A 47 5.51 7.02 4.95
C LEU A 47 5.51 7.60 6.37
N ASP A 48 5.41 8.93 6.52
CA ASP A 48 5.29 9.56 7.84
C ASP A 48 4.00 9.13 8.55
N GLN A 49 2.87 9.05 7.84
CA GLN A 49 1.62 8.53 8.41
C GLN A 49 1.72 7.04 8.78
N VAL A 50 2.55 6.26 8.07
CA VAL A 50 2.85 4.88 8.47
C VAL A 50 3.63 4.88 9.79
N ALA A 51 4.64 5.75 9.94
CA ALA A 51 5.39 5.89 11.18
C ALA A 51 4.50 6.36 12.36
N GLU A 52 3.56 7.26 12.11
CA GLU A 52 2.57 7.70 13.10
C GLU A 52 1.64 6.55 13.53
N ASN A 53 1.18 5.74 12.57
CA ASN A 53 0.39 4.54 12.88
C ASN A 53 1.14 3.53 13.75
N ILE A 54 2.46 3.36 13.56
CA ILE A 54 3.28 2.51 14.45
C ILE A 54 3.22 3.03 15.89
N SER A 55 3.43 4.34 16.09
CA SER A 55 3.34 4.95 17.42
C SER A 55 1.93 4.84 18.02
N LEU A 56 0.89 5.05 17.19
CA LEU A 56 -0.50 4.97 17.64
C LEU A 56 -0.85 3.55 18.10
N ILE A 57 -0.45 2.53 17.34
CA ILE A 57 -0.64 1.13 17.72
C ILE A 57 0.08 0.84 19.04
N GLY A 58 1.33 1.28 19.19
CA GLY A 58 2.06 1.15 20.44
C GLY A 58 1.32 1.73 21.63
N TYR A 59 0.83 2.95 21.50
CA TYR A 59 0.08 3.62 22.56
C TYR A 59 -1.19 2.86 22.95
N VAL A 60 -2.01 2.43 21.98
CA VAL A 60 -3.28 1.75 22.29
C VAL A 60 -3.10 0.33 22.81
N THR A 61 -1.96 -0.30 22.56
CA THR A 61 -1.62 -1.63 23.09
C THR A 61 -0.70 -1.58 24.30
N GLY A 62 -0.36 -0.39 24.83
CA GLY A 62 0.58 -0.22 25.94
C GLY A 62 2.01 -0.70 25.64
N CYS A 63 2.40 -0.71 24.37
CA CYS A 63 3.67 -1.19 23.85
C CYS A 63 4.57 -0.04 23.35
N ASP A 64 4.61 1.09 24.06
CA ASP A 64 5.30 2.31 23.63
C ASP A 64 6.78 2.11 23.30
N GLU A 65 7.51 1.32 24.11
CA GLU A 65 8.93 1.05 23.88
C GLU A 65 9.16 0.27 22.57
N ALA A 66 8.36 -0.76 22.32
CA ALA A 66 8.43 -1.57 21.11
C ALA A 66 8.07 -0.74 19.87
N ALA A 67 7.03 0.10 19.97
CA ALA A 67 6.64 0.98 18.89
C ALA A 67 7.67 2.09 18.62
N SER A 68 8.30 2.63 19.65
CA SER A 68 9.40 3.60 19.51
C SER A 68 10.60 2.98 18.79
N ALA A 69 11.00 1.77 19.19
CA ALA A 69 12.07 1.03 18.54
C ALA A 69 11.75 0.76 17.06
N GLU A 70 10.52 0.32 16.77
CA GLU A 70 10.15 -0.03 15.39
C GLU A 70 9.94 1.21 14.50
N ARG A 71 9.43 2.31 15.06
CA ARG A 71 9.40 3.60 14.36
C ARG A 71 10.81 4.07 14.03
N ALA A 72 11.74 3.99 14.98
CA ALA A 72 13.13 4.39 14.75
C ALA A 72 13.83 3.51 13.70
N ARG A 73 13.52 2.21 13.66
CA ARG A 73 13.99 1.32 12.61
C ARG A 73 13.38 1.68 11.25
N PHE A 74 12.07 1.86 11.17
CA PHE A 74 11.36 2.25 9.95
C PHE A 74 11.91 3.57 9.36
N THR A 75 12.04 4.62 10.17
CA THR A 75 12.61 5.91 9.71
C THR A 75 14.04 5.75 9.20
N ARG A 76 14.86 4.93 9.86
CA ARG A 76 16.24 4.68 9.45
C ARG A 76 16.31 3.97 8.09
N GLU A 77 15.46 2.97 7.86
CA GLU A 77 15.40 2.27 6.58
C GLU A 77 14.99 3.21 5.45
N ILE A 78 14.04 4.11 5.68
CA ILE A 78 13.65 5.15 4.71
C ILE A 78 14.85 6.05 4.36
N GLU A 79 15.56 6.57 5.35
CA GLU A 79 16.73 7.43 5.09
C GLU A 79 17.87 6.70 4.39
N GLN A 80 18.05 5.41 4.69
CA GLN A 80 19.00 4.56 3.95
C GLN A 80 18.60 4.42 2.48
N ILE A 81 17.33 4.10 2.19
CA ILE A 81 16.83 3.99 0.82
C ILE A 81 16.99 5.34 0.09
N ARG A 82 16.60 6.44 0.74
CA ARG A 82 16.73 7.80 0.18
C ARG A 82 18.17 8.12 -0.21
N THR A 83 19.13 7.67 0.60
CA THR A 83 20.56 7.87 0.34
C THR A 83 21.08 6.98 -0.78
N GLN A 84 20.61 5.74 -0.87
CA GLN A 84 21.01 4.77 -1.90
C GLN A 84 20.41 5.09 -3.27
N CYS A 85 19.17 5.61 -3.31
CA CYS A 85 18.43 5.91 -4.54
C CYS A 85 18.57 7.37 -4.97
N ARG A 86 19.66 8.05 -4.61
CA ARG A 86 19.87 9.47 -4.94
C ARG A 86 19.75 9.73 -6.45
N ALA A 87 19.23 10.93 -6.74
CA ALA A 87 18.72 11.40 -8.02
C ALA A 87 19.42 10.82 -9.26
N HIS A 88 18.65 10.04 -10.03
CA HIS A 88 19.01 9.71 -11.39
C HIS A 88 19.01 11.00 -12.23
N GLU A 89 20.01 11.16 -13.11
CA GLU A 89 20.03 12.24 -14.11
C GLU A 89 18.74 12.27 -14.94
N LYS A 90 18.15 11.09 -15.15
CA LYS A 90 16.80 10.89 -15.69
C LYS A 90 16.02 9.95 -14.76
N PRO A 91 15.12 10.47 -13.92
CA PRO A 91 14.28 9.67 -13.02
C PRO A 91 13.45 8.63 -13.79
N PRO A 92 13.52 7.33 -13.41
CA PRO A 92 12.68 6.31 -14.03
C PRO A 92 11.19 6.63 -13.89
N ARG A 93 10.45 6.44 -14.98
CA ARG A 93 9.00 6.66 -15.02
C ARG A 93 8.26 5.38 -14.62
N VAL A 94 7.57 5.40 -13.47
CA VAL A 94 6.85 4.24 -12.93
C VAL A 94 5.34 4.48 -12.95
N PHE A 95 4.61 3.56 -13.56
CA PHE A 95 3.15 3.53 -13.54
C PHE A 95 2.66 2.41 -12.64
N GLY A 96 1.90 2.74 -11.59
CA GLY A 96 1.36 1.76 -10.66
C GLY A 96 -0.10 1.46 -10.94
N VAL A 97 -0.47 0.18 -10.97
CA VAL A 97 -1.83 -0.28 -11.29
C VAL A 97 -2.17 -1.58 -10.58
N SER A 98 -3.39 -1.69 -10.07
CA SER A 98 -3.92 -2.92 -9.46
C SER A 98 -4.49 -3.88 -10.50
N MET A 99 -4.70 -5.15 -10.11
CA MET A 99 -5.34 -6.18 -10.95
C MET A 99 -6.73 -5.76 -11.47
N VAL A 100 -7.42 -4.88 -10.75
CA VAL A 100 -8.76 -4.35 -11.11
C VAL A 100 -8.71 -3.00 -11.84
N GLY A 101 -7.51 -2.54 -12.24
CA GLY A 101 -7.29 -1.38 -13.09
C GLY A 101 -7.26 -0.03 -12.41
N TYR A 102 -7.25 0.03 -11.07
CA TYR A 102 -7.02 1.29 -10.34
C TYR A 102 -5.53 1.64 -10.33
N THR A 103 -5.23 2.87 -10.72
CA THR A 103 -3.93 3.53 -10.74
C THR A 103 -3.79 4.46 -9.54
N TYR A 104 -2.54 4.77 -9.16
CA TYR A 104 -2.21 5.52 -7.96
C TYR A 104 -1.71 6.95 -8.26
N GLY A 105 -2.42 7.96 -7.77
CA GLY A 105 -2.09 9.39 -7.91
C GLY A 105 -1.23 9.98 -6.78
N ASP A 106 -1.12 11.31 -6.72
CA ASP A 106 -0.26 12.05 -5.78
C ASP A 106 -0.62 11.91 -4.29
N GLN A 107 -1.88 11.59 -3.97
CA GLN A 107 -2.41 11.34 -2.63
C GLN A 107 -2.46 9.83 -2.32
N THR A 108 -1.39 9.11 -2.62
CA THR A 108 -1.28 7.67 -2.33
C THR A 108 0.09 7.32 -1.76
N LEU A 109 0.15 6.30 -0.91
CA LEU A 109 1.44 5.80 -0.40
C LEU A 109 2.38 5.37 -1.51
N PHE A 110 1.82 4.86 -2.63
CA PHE A 110 2.60 4.52 -3.81
C PHE A 110 3.38 5.72 -4.36
N HIS A 111 2.76 6.90 -4.42
CA HIS A 111 3.46 8.11 -4.86
C HIS A 111 4.64 8.46 -3.95
N ASP A 112 4.46 8.35 -2.63
CA ASP A 112 5.52 8.67 -1.67
C ASP A 112 6.69 7.68 -1.77
N VAL A 113 6.40 6.38 -1.95
CA VAL A 113 7.41 5.35 -2.19
C VAL A 113 8.14 5.57 -3.52
N VAL A 114 7.43 5.93 -4.60
CA VAL A 114 8.05 6.21 -5.90
C VAL A 114 9.00 7.40 -5.82
N ARG A 115 8.64 8.45 -5.07
CA ARG A 115 9.51 9.60 -4.83
C ARG A 115 10.70 9.26 -3.94
N LEU A 116 10.51 8.42 -2.93
CA LEU A 116 11.59 7.95 -2.06
C LEU A 116 12.71 7.29 -2.86
N VAL A 117 12.35 6.49 -3.87
CA VAL A 117 13.32 5.79 -4.73
C VAL A 117 13.80 6.63 -5.94
N GLY A 118 13.57 7.95 -5.92
CA GLY A 118 14.07 8.86 -6.94
C GLY A 118 13.43 8.70 -8.32
N SER A 119 12.21 8.16 -8.37
CA SER A 119 11.45 7.90 -9.60
C SER A 119 10.24 8.84 -9.74
N VAL A 120 9.64 8.88 -10.93
CA VAL A 120 8.45 9.68 -11.23
C VAL A 120 7.22 8.78 -11.27
N ASN A 121 6.20 9.11 -10.48
CA ASN A 121 4.90 8.46 -10.59
C ASN A 121 4.16 9.05 -11.79
N VAL A 122 4.03 8.25 -12.85
CA VAL A 122 3.42 8.65 -14.12
C VAL A 122 1.95 9.05 -13.95
N GLY A 123 1.22 8.39 -13.04
CA GLY A 123 -0.17 8.78 -12.75
C GLY A 123 -0.26 10.18 -12.16
N ALA A 124 0.56 10.45 -11.14
CA ALA A 124 0.61 11.77 -10.49
C ALA A 124 1.10 12.87 -11.44
N GLU A 125 2.12 12.59 -12.26
CA GLU A 125 2.63 13.52 -13.29
C GLU A 125 1.51 13.93 -14.28
N ASN A 126 0.56 13.04 -14.55
CA ASN A 126 -0.57 13.29 -15.43
C ASN A 126 -1.85 13.72 -14.67
N GLY A 127 -1.71 14.21 -13.43
CA GLY A 127 -2.78 14.85 -12.68
C GLY A 127 -3.71 13.90 -11.90
N LEU A 128 -3.39 12.60 -11.81
CA LEU A 128 -4.14 11.71 -10.93
C LEU A 128 -3.85 12.06 -9.47
N ARG A 129 -4.92 12.17 -8.67
CA ARG A 129 -4.79 12.48 -7.23
C ARG A 129 -4.87 11.26 -6.34
N THR A 130 -6.01 10.57 -6.34
CA THR A 130 -6.23 9.39 -5.50
C THR A 130 -6.14 8.10 -6.33
N TYR A 131 -7.12 7.21 -6.22
CA TYR A 131 -7.22 5.98 -6.97
C TYR A 131 -8.17 6.19 -8.14
N GLN A 132 -7.68 6.06 -9.38
CA GLN A 132 -8.48 6.30 -10.57
C GLN A 132 -8.26 5.19 -11.60
N LYS A 133 -9.30 4.83 -12.36
CA LYS A 133 -9.16 3.86 -13.45
C LYS A 133 -8.62 4.54 -14.70
N VAL A 134 -7.66 3.90 -15.34
CA VAL A 134 -7.03 4.38 -16.56
C VAL A 134 -7.08 3.30 -17.63
N GLY A 135 -7.50 3.67 -18.84
CA GLY A 135 -7.55 2.78 -20.00
C GLY A 135 -6.16 2.49 -20.55
N ARG A 136 -6.01 1.37 -21.28
CA ARG A 136 -4.71 0.94 -21.82
C ARG A 136 -4.13 1.95 -22.81
N GLU A 137 -4.94 2.60 -23.65
CA GLU A 137 -4.41 3.62 -24.58
C GLU A 137 -3.83 4.83 -23.85
N THR A 138 -4.38 5.19 -22.68
CA THR A 138 -3.82 6.26 -21.86
C THR A 138 -2.47 5.87 -21.29
N ILE A 139 -2.31 4.61 -20.84
CA ILE A 139 -1.02 4.08 -20.37
C ILE A 139 0.02 4.19 -21.49
N LEU A 140 -0.34 3.84 -22.74
CA LEU A 140 0.56 4.00 -23.88
C LEU A 140 0.99 5.45 -24.09
N ARG A 141 0.04 6.39 -24.06
CA ARG A 141 0.31 7.81 -24.27
C ARG A 141 1.23 8.36 -23.18
N TRP A 142 1.05 7.93 -21.94
CA TRP A 142 1.89 8.35 -20.82
C TRP A 142 3.28 7.71 -20.82
N ASN A 143 3.44 6.62 -21.57
CA ASN A 143 4.70 5.96 -21.87
C ASN A 143 5.60 5.76 -20.63
N PRO A 144 5.17 4.93 -19.66
CA PRO A 144 6.00 4.60 -18.50
C PRO A 144 7.22 3.77 -18.91
N GLU A 145 8.26 3.74 -18.09
CA GLU A 145 9.38 2.79 -18.27
C GLU A 145 9.10 1.47 -17.54
N TRP A 146 8.44 1.57 -16.39
CA TRP A 146 8.09 0.44 -15.52
C TRP A 146 6.61 0.43 -15.19
N ILE A 147 6.02 -0.76 -15.24
CA ILE A 147 4.68 -1.00 -14.70
C ILE A 147 4.83 -1.77 -13.39
N PHE A 148 4.29 -1.19 -12.31
CA PHE A 148 4.22 -1.83 -11.01
C PHE A 148 2.79 -2.30 -10.76
N THR A 149 2.66 -3.57 -10.40
CA THR A 149 1.38 -4.17 -10.00
C THR A 149 1.57 -5.11 -8.82
N TRP A 150 0.47 -5.53 -8.22
CA TRP A 150 0.45 -6.50 -7.14
C TRP A 150 -0.51 -7.64 -7.51
N SER A 151 -0.31 -8.79 -6.89
CA SER A 151 -1.18 -9.94 -7.05
C SER A 151 -1.50 -10.54 -5.69
N ASP A 152 -2.58 -11.31 -5.63
CA ASP A 152 -2.81 -12.19 -4.49
C ASP A 152 -1.64 -13.20 -4.33
N PRO A 153 -1.37 -13.67 -3.10
CA PRO A 153 -0.37 -14.71 -2.87
C PRO A 153 -0.59 -15.92 -3.79
N GLY A 154 0.48 -16.37 -4.46
CA GLY A 154 0.44 -17.47 -5.42
C GLY A 154 0.02 -17.10 -6.85
N GLN A 155 -0.47 -15.88 -7.10
CA GLN A 155 -0.94 -15.46 -8.43
C GLN A 155 0.07 -14.60 -9.20
N GLY A 156 1.23 -14.27 -8.61
CA GLY A 156 2.17 -13.29 -9.18
C GLY A 156 2.69 -13.64 -10.57
N THR A 157 3.05 -14.91 -10.81
CA THR A 157 3.52 -15.36 -12.12
C THR A 157 2.43 -15.21 -13.19
N ARG A 158 1.19 -15.57 -12.84
CA ARG A 158 0.06 -15.47 -13.76
C ARG A 158 -0.25 -14.01 -14.07
N GLU A 159 -0.27 -13.15 -13.06
CA GLU A 159 -0.53 -11.72 -13.26
C GLU A 159 0.56 -11.08 -14.12
N LEU A 160 1.83 -11.38 -13.84
CA LEU A 160 2.94 -10.92 -14.66
C LEU A 160 2.79 -11.35 -16.12
N GLN A 161 2.39 -12.60 -16.35
CA GLN A 161 2.16 -13.13 -17.70
C GLN A 161 1.00 -12.41 -18.40
N ASN A 162 -0.11 -12.15 -17.70
CA ASN A 162 -1.23 -11.37 -18.24
C ASN A 162 -0.77 -9.97 -18.72
N TRP A 163 0.07 -9.29 -17.95
CA TRP A 163 0.60 -7.97 -18.35
C TRP A 163 1.59 -8.04 -19.51
N ARG A 164 2.34 -9.14 -19.64
CA ARG A 164 3.27 -9.37 -20.77
C ARG A 164 2.55 -9.72 -22.06
N ASP A 165 1.45 -10.47 -21.96
CA ASP A 165 0.65 -10.89 -23.11
C ASP A 165 -0.34 -9.80 -23.56
N ASP A 166 -0.54 -8.74 -22.76
CA ASP A 166 -1.38 -7.62 -23.14
C ASP A 166 -0.79 -6.92 -24.39
N PRO A 167 -1.52 -6.86 -25.51
CA PRO A 167 -1.01 -6.38 -26.79
C PRO A 167 -0.64 -4.89 -26.76
N VAL A 168 -1.12 -4.17 -25.75
CA VAL A 168 -0.91 -2.75 -25.58
C VAL A 168 0.29 -2.48 -24.67
N VAL A 169 0.35 -3.13 -23.51
CA VAL A 169 1.35 -2.82 -22.46
C VAL A 169 2.46 -3.86 -22.30
N GLY A 170 2.41 -5.00 -23.00
CA GLY A 170 3.41 -6.07 -22.93
C GLY A 170 4.83 -5.68 -23.34
N ARG A 171 4.98 -4.51 -23.98
CA ARG A 171 6.28 -3.94 -24.38
C ARG A 171 7.09 -3.28 -23.25
N TYR A 172 6.48 -3.06 -22.08
CA TYR A 172 7.14 -2.38 -20.95
C TYR A 172 7.94 -3.32 -20.07
N ARG A 173 9.01 -2.83 -19.41
CA ARG A 173 9.83 -3.64 -18.51
C ARG A 173 9.02 -4.00 -17.26
N SER A 174 8.89 -5.29 -16.99
CA SER A 174 8.14 -5.83 -15.86
C SER A 174 9.09 -6.25 -14.73
N GLY A 175 8.89 -5.73 -13.51
CA GLY A 175 9.60 -6.20 -12.31
C GLY A 175 8.65 -6.97 -11.39
N SER A 176 8.87 -8.27 -11.20
CA SER A 176 8.18 -9.05 -10.16
C SER A 176 9.15 -9.36 -9.03
N LYS A 177 8.94 -8.81 -7.83
CA LYS A 177 9.53 -9.39 -6.62
C LYS A 177 8.60 -10.50 -6.14
N THR A 178 8.97 -11.74 -6.43
CA THR A 178 8.41 -12.91 -5.76
C THR A 178 8.82 -12.83 -4.29
N THR A 179 7.88 -12.52 -3.40
CA THR A 179 8.12 -12.47 -1.96
C THR A 179 8.34 -13.90 -1.45
N GLY A 180 9.58 -14.37 -1.56
CA GLY A 180 10.07 -15.65 -1.09
C GLY A 180 11.20 -15.50 -0.08
N ARG A 181 11.15 -14.47 0.79
CA ARG A 181 11.97 -14.41 1.99
C ARG A 181 11.08 -14.29 3.21
N ARG A 182 11.13 -15.35 4.03
CA ARG A 182 10.78 -15.33 5.44
C ARG A 182 11.55 -14.17 6.09
N PHE A 183 10.83 -13.29 6.74
CA PHE A 183 11.29 -12.66 7.97
C PHE A 183 10.61 -13.41 9.11
#